data_AF-A0A0B4EHR4-F1
#
_entry.id   AF-A0A0B4EHR4-F1
#
_cell.length_a   1.000
_cell.length_b   1.000
_cell.length_c   1.000
_cell.angle_alpha   90.00
_cell.angle_beta   90.00
_cell.angle_gamma   90.00
#
_symmetry.space_group_name_H-M   'P 1'
#
loop_
_entity.id
_entity.type
_entity.pdbx_description
1 polymer ?
#
loop_
_entity_poly.entity_id
_entity_poly.type
_entity_poly.pdbx_seq_one_letter_code
_entity_poly.pdbx_strand_id
1 'polypeptide(L)'
;MLYLDGISLSFLRKDIEERLCKRKIHRIFQNTDTSLSLQFGKQLLVLSCNPQLPICYVTEEKETVLEESVSSFLNSLRKHLMNSLLYQVEQVAWDRTLIFRFSKLTELGEYKQYFLIFELMGRNSNLFLCDRDYKILDLLKRFSLDELPTRNLFPGAKYEALSSSKTAPDKMTASTEKPYFQTVEGVGKLLAEALETPEDLQNILQEAPKIHLYRKKEKLFY
;
A
#
# COMPACT_ATOMS: atom_id res chain seq x y z
N MET A 1 -4.20 -12.50 -13.86
CA MET A 1 -4.46 -11.42 -12.89
C MET A 1 -3.24 -11.30 -12.02
N LEU A 2 -2.59 -10.13 -11.94
CA LEU A 2 -1.49 -9.92 -11.01
C LEU A 2 -2.06 -10.06 -9.60
N TYR A 3 -1.42 -10.88 -8.76
CA TYR A 3 -1.89 -11.17 -7.41
C TYR A 3 -0.76 -10.81 -6.44
N LEU A 4 -0.99 -9.80 -5.61
CA LEU A 4 -0.05 -9.37 -4.58
C LEU A 4 -0.65 -9.73 -3.22
N ASP A 5 0.00 -10.66 -2.53
CA ASP A 5 -0.36 -11.05 -1.17
C ASP A 5 0.43 -10.23 -0.14
N GLY A 6 0.11 -10.40 1.14
CA GLY A 6 0.73 -9.62 2.22
C GLY A 6 2.21 -9.93 2.40
N ILE A 7 2.61 -11.18 2.15
CA ILE A 7 4.02 -11.59 2.15
C ILE A 7 4.80 -10.84 1.07
N SER A 8 4.29 -10.87 -0.17
CA SER A 8 4.90 -10.18 -1.31
C SER A 8 4.94 -8.67 -1.09
N LEU A 9 3.88 -8.10 -0.52
CA LEU A 9 3.81 -6.68 -0.18
C LEU A 9 4.90 -6.27 0.83
N SER A 10 5.30 -7.17 1.74
CA SER A 10 6.37 -6.87 2.72
C SER A 10 7.72 -6.61 2.07
N PHE A 11 8.04 -7.31 0.98
CA PHE A 11 9.24 -7.08 0.18
C PHE A 11 9.14 -5.78 -0.61
N LEU A 12 8.00 -5.56 -1.27
CA LEU A 12 7.74 -4.32 -2.00
C LEU A 12 7.80 -3.10 -1.08
N ARG A 13 7.28 -3.21 0.14
CA ARG A 13 7.38 -2.18 1.19
C ARG A 13 8.84 -1.86 1.51
N LYS A 14 9.74 -2.85 1.57
CA LYS A 14 11.18 -2.62 1.79
C LYS A 14 11.78 -1.83 0.62
N ASP A 15 11.53 -2.26 -0.61
CA ASP A 15 12.02 -1.56 -1.82
C ASP A 15 11.52 -0.11 -1.90
N ILE A 16 10.21 0.10 -1.65
CA ILE A 16 9.60 1.43 -1.60
C ILE A 16 10.28 2.31 -0.54
N GLU A 17 10.48 1.78 0.67
CA GLU A 17 11.10 2.51 1.78
C GLU A 17 12.54 2.92 1.42
N GLU A 18 13.36 1.99 0.94
CA GLU A 18 14.75 2.23 0.54
C GLU A 18 14.86 3.29 -0.57
N ARG A 19 13.93 3.27 -1.53
CA ARG A 19 13.95 4.19 -2.68
C ARG A 19 13.41 5.58 -2.35
N LEU A 20 12.41 5.69 -1.47
CA LEU A 20 11.62 6.91 -1.31
C LEU A 20 11.75 7.61 0.04
N CYS A 21 12.12 6.92 1.12
CA CYS A 21 12.26 7.58 2.41
C CYS A 21 13.37 8.64 2.40
N LYS A 22 13.21 9.63 3.27
CA LYS A 22 14.05 10.84 3.35
C LYS A 22 13.96 11.75 2.11
N ARG A 23 12.99 11.52 1.22
CA ARG A 23 12.69 12.40 0.08
C ARG A 23 11.40 13.17 0.30
N LYS A 24 11.30 14.33 -0.35
CA LYS A 24 10.09 15.16 -0.35
C LYS A 24 9.23 14.88 -1.57
N ILE A 25 7.92 15.03 -1.40
CA ILE A 25 6.97 15.02 -2.53
C ILE A 25 7.10 16.35 -3.29
N HIS A 26 7.43 16.27 -4.58
CA HIS A 26 7.48 17.42 -5.49
C HIS A 26 6.18 17.63 -6.27
N ARG A 27 5.47 16.56 -6.62
CA ARG A 27 4.20 16.61 -7.34
C ARG A 27 3.28 15.50 -6.88
N ILE A 28 1.98 15.81 -6.86
CA ILE A 28 0.89 14.86 -6.64
C ILE A 28 -0.08 15.07 -7.78
N PHE A 29 -0.39 14.00 -8.49
CA PHE A 29 -1.35 14.03 -9.59
C PHE A 29 -2.19 12.75 -9.57
N GLN A 30 -3.39 12.86 -10.10
CA GLN A 30 -4.34 11.78 -10.20
C GLN A 30 -4.35 11.29 -11.65
N ASN A 31 -4.12 9.99 -11.86
CA ASN A 31 -4.02 9.38 -13.19
C ASN A 31 -5.40 8.95 -13.71
N THR A 32 -6.24 8.47 -12.80
CA THR A 32 -7.64 8.08 -13.05
C THR A 32 -8.45 8.33 -11.79
N ASP A 33 -9.77 8.15 -11.84
CA ASP A 33 -10.64 8.25 -10.66
C ASP A 33 -10.26 7.29 -9.52
N THR A 34 -9.45 6.27 -9.79
CA THR A 34 -9.02 5.27 -8.79
C THR A 34 -7.50 5.11 -8.67
N SER A 35 -6.69 5.97 -9.30
CA SER A 35 -5.23 5.87 -9.22
C SER A 35 -4.57 7.23 -9.11
N LEU A 36 -3.51 7.31 -8.31
CA LEU A 36 -2.72 8.52 -8.09
C LEU A 36 -1.23 8.22 -8.10
N SER A 37 -0.46 9.27 -8.34
CA SER A 37 1.00 9.21 -8.33
C SER A 37 1.60 10.31 -7.44
N LEU A 38 2.63 9.93 -6.69
CA LEU A 38 3.44 10.80 -5.85
C LEU A 38 4.87 10.85 -6.40
N GLN A 39 5.34 12.03 -6.77
CA GLN A 39 6.67 12.22 -7.34
C GLN A 39 7.71 12.62 -6.29
N PHE A 40 8.79 11.84 -6.19
CA PHE A 40 9.95 12.04 -5.30
C PHE A 40 11.24 12.21 -6.13
N GLY A 41 11.46 13.44 -6.61
CA GLY A 41 12.55 13.72 -7.56
C GLY A 41 12.30 13.04 -8.91
N LYS A 42 13.19 12.11 -9.29
CA LYS A 42 13.04 11.28 -10.49
C LYS A 42 12.14 10.06 -10.27
N GLN A 43 11.95 9.63 -9.01
CA GLN A 43 11.14 8.46 -8.67
C GLN A 43 9.66 8.86 -8.66
N LEU A 44 8.80 7.98 -9.15
CA LEU A 44 7.36 8.11 -9.15
C LEU A 44 6.74 6.89 -8.47
N LEU A 45 6.06 7.11 -7.35
CA LEU A 45 5.25 6.10 -6.69
C LEU A 45 3.85 6.14 -7.28
N VAL A 46 3.42 5.03 -7.87
CA VAL A 46 2.07 4.86 -8.43
C VAL A 46 1.26 4.01 -7.45
N LEU A 47 0.05 4.48 -7.11
CA LEU A 47 -0.90 3.80 -6.24
C LEU A 47 -2.23 3.65 -7.00
N SER A 48 -2.59 2.42 -7.34
CA SER A 48 -3.85 2.09 -8.03
C SER A 48 -4.79 1.32 -7.11
N CYS A 49 -5.98 1.86 -6.94
CA CYS A 49 -7.14 1.21 -6.34
C CYS A 49 -8.10 0.67 -7.42
N ASN A 50 -7.68 0.55 -8.68
CA ASN A 50 -8.52 0.03 -9.75
C ASN A 50 -9.00 -1.40 -9.37
N PRO A 51 -10.32 -1.69 -9.35
CA PRO A 51 -10.83 -3.00 -8.95
C PRO A 51 -10.27 -4.19 -9.75
N GLN A 52 -9.88 -3.98 -11.00
CA GLN A 52 -9.33 -5.03 -11.87
C GLN A 52 -7.82 -5.23 -11.67
N LEU A 53 -7.11 -4.18 -11.27
CA LEU A 53 -5.65 -4.19 -11.09
C LEU A 53 -5.24 -3.22 -9.98
N PRO A 54 -5.51 -3.57 -8.70
CA PRO A 54 -4.96 -2.82 -7.60
C PRO A 54 -3.47 -3.13 -7.50
N ILE A 55 -2.63 -2.11 -7.51
CA ILE A 55 -1.17 -2.26 -7.51
C ILE A 55 -0.51 -1.02 -6.92
N CYS A 56 0.67 -1.18 -6.34
CA CYS A 56 1.63 -0.10 -6.16
C CYS A 56 2.99 -0.48 -6.72
N TYR A 57 3.73 0.50 -7.21
CA TYR A 57 5.11 0.32 -7.68
C TYR A 57 5.83 1.67 -7.77
N VAL A 58 7.15 1.62 -7.87
CA VAL A 58 7.98 2.81 -8.06
C VAL A 58 8.71 2.72 -9.39
N THR A 59 8.58 3.75 -10.22
CA THR A 59 9.21 3.85 -11.55
C THR A 59 9.97 5.17 -11.69
N GLU A 60 10.93 5.22 -12.61
CA GLU A 60 11.55 6.49 -13.07
C GLU A 60 10.99 6.94 -14.42
N GLU A 61 10.13 6.13 -15.03
CA GLU A 61 9.46 6.50 -16.27
C GLU A 61 8.52 7.68 -16.04
N LYS A 62 8.52 8.61 -16.98
CA LYS A 62 7.55 9.69 -16.98
C LYS A 62 6.21 9.10 -17.36
N GLU A 63 5.27 9.03 -16.41
CA GLU A 63 3.88 8.78 -16.78
C GLU A 63 3.40 9.94 -17.66
N THR A 64 2.80 9.58 -18.80
CA THR A 64 1.97 10.51 -19.56
C THR A 64 0.78 10.83 -18.67
N VAL A 65 0.75 12.04 -18.11
CA VAL A 65 -0.43 12.53 -17.38
C VAL A 65 -1.54 12.63 -18.41
N LEU A 66 -2.41 11.62 -18.46
CA LEU A 66 -3.38 11.45 -19.55
C LEU A 66 -4.50 12.49 -19.50
N GLU A 67 -4.78 13.03 -18.32
CA GLU A 67 -5.55 14.26 -18.06
C GLU A 67 -5.56 14.40 -16.53
N GLU A 68 -5.25 15.58 -15.97
CA GLU A 68 -5.29 15.74 -14.52
C GLU A 68 -6.74 15.94 -14.07
N SER A 69 -7.41 14.85 -13.69
CA SER A 69 -8.74 14.96 -13.08
C SER A 69 -8.60 15.63 -11.71
N VAL A 70 -9.20 16.81 -11.56
CA VAL A 70 -9.18 17.54 -10.29
C VAL A 70 -10.26 16.97 -9.39
N SER A 71 -9.86 16.21 -8.38
CA SER A 71 -10.76 15.70 -7.34
C SER A 71 -10.58 16.44 -6.01
N SER A 72 -11.59 16.37 -5.14
CA SER A 72 -11.48 16.87 -3.76
C SER A 72 -10.35 16.17 -3.00
N PHE A 73 -10.18 14.86 -3.22
CA PHE A 73 -9.11 14.08 -2.61
C PHE A 73 -7.72 14.54 -3.08
N LEU A 74 -7.53 14.79 -4.38
CA LEU A 74 -6.28 15.33 -4.92
C LEU A 74 -5.92 16.68 -4.28
N ASN A 75 -6.90 17.56 -4.12
CA ASN A 75 -6.69 18.86 -3.47
C ASN A 75 -6.35 18.70 -1.98
N SER A 76 -6.98 17.75 -1.28
CA SER A 76 -6.65 17.43 0.10
C SER A 76 -5.22 16.90 0.26
N LEU A 77 -4.81 15.98 -0.62
CA LEU A 77 -3.42 15.49 -0.67
C LEU A 77 -2.45 16.65 -0.93
N ARG A 78 -2.75 17.53 -1.88
CA ARG A 78 -1.88 18.67 -2.19
C ARG A 78 -1.71 19.59 -0.99
N LYS A 79 -2.80 19.95 -0.31
CA LYS A 79 -2.77 20.80 0.89
C LYS A 79 -1.88 20.21 1.99
N HIS A 80 -2.02 18.92 2.28
CA HIS A 80 -1.37 18.30 3.44
C HIS A 80 0.01 17.71 3.13
N LEU A 81 0.20 17.08 1.97
CA LEU A 81 1.38 16.30 1.63
C LEU A 81 2.37 16.98 0.67
N MET A 82 1.98 18.05 -0.06
CA MET A 82 2.96 18.76 -0.89
C MET A 82 4.16 19.23 -0.07
N ASN A 83 5.36 18.98 -0.58
CA ASN A 83 6.66 19.27 0.04
C ASN A 83 6.89 18.58 1.40
N SER A 84 6.03 17.63 1.78
CA SER A 84 6.24 16.81 2.97
C SER A 84 7.34 15.76 2.72
N LEU A 85 8.08 15.45 3.78
CA LEU A 85 9.12 14.44 3.81
C LEU A 85 8.50 13.08 4.16
N LEU A 86 8.66 12.08 3.30
CA LEU A 86 8.36 10.69 3.63
C LEU A 86 9.45 10.19 4.58
N TYR A 87 9.09 9.84 5.82
CA TYR A 87 10.06 9.39 6.81
C TYR A 87 9.96 7.90 7.13
N GLN A 88 8.85 7.24 6.79
CA GLN A 88 8.65 5.81 7.05
C GLN A 88 7.59 5.21 6.13
N VAL A 89 7.77 3.94 5.75
CA VAL A 89 6.73 3.12 5.11
C VAL A 89 6.56 1.83 5.88
N GLU A 90 5.40 1.65 6.48
CA GLU A 90 5.07 0.46 7.27
C GLU A 90 3.96 -0.36 6.61
N GLN A 91 3.94 -1.65 6.90
CA GLN A 91 2.82 -2.53 6.59
C GLN A 91 2.05 -2.79 7.88
N VAL A 92 0.72 -2.83 7.80
CA VAL A 92 -0.11 -3.22 8.94
C VAL A 92 -0.04 -4.73 9.12
N ALA A 93 0.67 -5.17 10.16
CA ALA A 93 0.93 -6.58 10.44
C ALA A 93 1.40 -7.32 9.18
N TRP A 94 0.66 -8.32 8.71
CA TRP A 94 0.93 -9.04 7.47
C TRP A 94 -0.19 -8.86 6.45
N ASP A 95 -1.10 -7.90 6.66
CA ASP A 95 -2.18 -7.59 5.73
C ASP A 95 -1.69 -6.75 4.54
N ARG A 96 -2.53 -6.62 3.52
CA ARG A 96 -2.23 -5.87 2.29
C ARG A 96 -2.51 -4.38 2.45
N THR A 97 -2.01 -3.79 3.54
CA THR A 97 -2.21 -2.38 3.88
C THR A 97 -0.88 -1.72 4.15
N LEU A 98 -0.56 -0.66 3.40
CA LEU A 98 0.63 0.16 3.60
C LEU A 98 0.28 1.51 4.20
N ILE A 99 1.12 2.00 5.10
CA ILE A 99 1.02 3.34 5.67
C ILE A 99 2.31 4.09 5.34
N PHE A 100 2.16 5.15 4.54
CA PHE A 100 3.22 6.08 4.21
C PHE A 100 3.14 7.26 5.18
N ARG A 101 4.19 7.44 5.99
CA ARG A 101 4.20 8.48 7.03
C ARG A 101 4.99 9.70 6.60
N PHE A 102 4.33 10.84 6.61
CA PHE A 102 4.88 12.12 6.14
C PHE A 102 5.01 13.11 7.28
N SER A 103 6.06 13.94 7.21
CA SER A 103 6.26 15.09 8.09
C SER A 103 6.40 16.37 7.27
N LYS A 104 5.83 17.46 7.76
CA LYS A 104 5.83 18.76 7.09
C LYS A 104 6.00 19.87 8.12
N LEU A 105 6.96 20.76 7.87
CA LEU A 105 7.04 22.05 8.55
C LEU A 105 6.07 23.00 7.85
N THR A 106 5.12 23.56 8.59
CA THR A 106 4.18 24.54 8.05
C THR A 106 4.83 25.91 7.90
N GLU A 107 4.14 26.82 7.20
CA GLU A 107 4.55 28.22 7.06
C GLU A 107 4.64 28.96 8.41
N LEU A 108 3.90 28.48 9.41
CA LEU A 108 3.93 28.98 10.78
C LEU A 108 5.04 28.34 11.64
N GLY A 109 5.88 27.49 11.04
CA GLY A 109 6.95 26.78 11.75
C GLY A 109 6.48 25.59 12.59
N GLU A 110 5.23 25.13 12.43
CA GLU A 110 4.72 23.96 13.14
C GLU A 110 5.10 22.67 12.44
N TYR A 111 5.51 21.66 13.19
CA TYR A 111 5.68 20.31 12.66
C TYR A 111 4.35 19.55 12.66
N LYS A 112 3.89 19.16 11.46
CA LYS A 112 2.71 18.31 11.26
C LYS A 112 3.08 16.96 10.69
N GLN A 113 2.35 15.94 11.11
CA GLN A 113 2.48 14.58 10.60
C GLN A 113 1.17 14.16 9.93
N TYR A 114 1.29 13.46 8.81
CA TYR A 114 0.17 12.95 8.03
C TYR A 114 0.47 11.52 7.58
N PHE A 115 -0.57 10.70 7.48
CA PHE A 115 -0.46 9.32 7.03
C PHE A 115 -1.27 9.15 5.75
N LEU A 116 -0.65 8.62 4.70
CA LEU A 116 -1.38 8.11 3.54
C LEU A 116 -1.47 6.59 3.69
N ILE A 117 -2.67 6.09 3.86
CA ILE A 117 -2.94 4.66 4.10
C ILE A 117 -3.52 4.08 2.81
N PHE A 118 -2.91 3.01 2.33
CA PHE A 118 -3.27 2.31 1.10
C PHE A 118 -3.70 0.89 1.41
N GLU A 119 -5.00 0.61 1.26
CA GLU A 119 -5.57 -0.73 1.39
C GLU A 119 -5.63 -1.38 0.00
N LEU A 120 -4.99 -2.54 -0.17
CA LEU A 120 -4.93 -3.29 -1.42
C LEU A 120 -5.82 -4.55 -1.36
N MET A 121 -7.12 -4.33 -1.39
CA MET A 121 -8.16 -5.35 -1.16
C MET A 121 -9.05 -5.60 -2.39
N GLY A 122 -8.49 -5.65 -3.60
CA GLY A 122 -9.29 -5.88 -4.81
C GLY A 122 -10.25 -4.73 -5.08
N ARG A 123 -11.55 -5.04 -5.20
CA ARG A 123 -12.62 -4.05 -5.40
C ARG A 123 -12.70 -3.02 -4.25
N ASN A 124 -12.37 -3.44 -3.04
CA ASN A 124 -12.41 -2.62 -1.83
C ASN A 124 -11.10 -1.85 -1.59
N SER A 125 -10.13 -1.92 -2.50
CA SER A 125 -8.89 -1.15 -2.36
C SER A 125 -9.20 0.33 -2.25
N ASN A 126 -8.52 1.04 -1.36
CA ASN A 126 -8.78 2.46 -1.12
C ASN A 126 -7.52 3.20 -0.65
N LEU A 127 -7.59 4.53 -0.69
CA LEU A 127 -6.59 5.45 -0.15
C LEU A 127 -7.23 6.38 0.86
N PHE A 128 -6.60 6.52 2.02
CA PHE A 128 -7.02 7.39 3.10
C PHE A 128 -5.90 8.36 3.43
N LEU A 129 -6.22 9.65 3.50
CA LEU A 129 -5.34 10.65 4.08
C LEU A 129 -5.78 10.87 5.53
N CYS A 130 -4.88 10.67 6.48
CA CYS A 130 -5.13 10.85 7.90
C CYS A 130 -4.15 11.84 8.53
N ASP A 131 -4.52 12.41 9.67
CA ASP A 131 -3.59 13.09 10.57
C ASP A 131 -2.83 12.11 11.47
N ARG A 132 -2.03 12.66 12.39
CA ARG A 132 -1.21 11.91 13.34
C ARG A 132 -1.99 11.00 14.30
N ASP A 133 -3.27 11.29 14.53
CA ASP A 133 -4.14 10.56 15.45
C ASP A 133 -5.04 9.55 14.71
N TYR A 134 -4.71 9.28 13.45
CA TYR A 134 -5.49 8.46 12.52
C TYR A 134 -6.88 9.01 12.23
N LYS A 135 -7.12 10.31 12.43
CA LYS A 135 -8.38 10.92 11.98
C LYS A 135 -8.33 11.07 10.46
N ILE A 136 -9.34 10.53 9.78
CA ILE A 136 -9.49 10.63 8.32
C ILE A 136 -9.71 12.09 7.96
N LEU A 137 -8.80 12.67 7.19
CA LEU A 137 -8.92 13.99 6.60
C LEU A 137 -9.67 13.92 5.28
N ASP A 138 -9.37 12.89 4.47
CA ASP A 138 -10.09 12.60 3.23
C ASP A 138 -9.82 11.16 2.76
N LEU A 139 -10.57 10.69 1.78
CA LEU A 139 -10.45 9.35 1.19
C LEU A 139 -10.79 9.34 -0.30
N LEU A 140 -10.15 8.45 -1.06
CA LEU A 140 -10.32 8.37 -2.52
C LEU A 140 -11.69 7.82 -2.90
N LYS A 141 -12.02 6.61 -2.46
CA LYS A 141 -13.35 6.01 -2.64
C LYS A 141 -14.20 6.30 -1.42
N ARG A 142 -15.33 6.94 -1.65
CA ARG A 142 -16.34 7.23 -0.63
C ARG A 142 -17.38 6.10 -0.64
N PHE A 143 -17.79 5.69 0.54
CA PHE A 143 -18.84 4.70 0.75
C PHE A 143 -19.94 5.34 1.59
N SER A 144 -21.19 5.02 1.28
CA SER A 144 -22.31 5.31 2.16
C SER A 144 -22.23 4.43 3.41
N LEU A 145 -22.87 4.86 4.51
CA LEU A 145 -22.88 4.10 5.77
C LEU A 145 -23.56 2.72 5.58
N ASP A 146 -24.52 2.62 4.67
CA ASP A 146 -25.24 1.38 4.39
C ASP A 146 -24.39 0.34 3.63
N GLU A 147 -23.38 0.78 2.87
CA GLU A 147 -22.48 -0.11 2.12
C GLU A 147 -21.46 -0.82 3.02
N LEU A 148 -21.06 -0.17 4.13
CA LEU A 148 -20.05 -0.68 5.06
C LEU A 148 -20.46 -0.41 6.52
N PRO A 149 -21.51 -1.07 7.02
CA PRO A 149 -22.06 -0.80 8.36
C PRO A 149 -21.06 -1.09 9.50
N THR A 150 -20.01 -1.87 9.21
CA THR A 150 -18.97 -2.21 10.18
C THR A 150 -17.80 -1.23 10.22
N ARG A 151 -17.73 -0.23 9.30
CA ARG A 151 -16.64 0.75 9.25
C ARG A 151 -17.13 2.16 8.96
N ASN A 152 -16.70 3.11 9.77
CA ASN A 152 -16.94 4.53 9.56
C ASN A 152 -15.88 5.15 8.63
N LEU A 153 -16.10 5.10 7.31
CA LEU A 153 -15.15 5.58 6.31
C LEU A 153 -15.56 6.95 5.74
N PHE A 154 -15.39 8.01 6.54
CA PHE A 154 -15.67 9.39 6.11
C PHE A 154 -14.74 10.40 6.81
N PRO A 155 -14.56 11.61 6.24
CA PRO A 155 -13.75 12.66 6.88
C PRO A 155 -14.24 12.99 8.28
N GLY A 156 -13.33 12.99 9.24
CA GLY A 156 -13.60 13.22 10.66
C GLY A 156 -13.68 11.97 11.51
N ALA A 157 -13.95 10.80 10.92
CA ALA A 157 -13.90 9.52 11.61
C ALA A 157 -12.45 9.09 11.91
N LYS A 158 -12.26 8.22 12.89
CA LYS A 158 -10.97 7.58 13.15
C LYS A 158 -10.81 6.39 12.20
N TYR A 159 -9.67 6.31 11.51
CA TYR A 159 -9.28 5.17 10.71
C TYR A 159 -8.95 3.99 11.62
N GLU A 160 -9.53 2.84 11.29
CA GLU A 160 -9.26 1.57 11.93
C GLU A 160 -8.91 0.54 10.86
N ALA A 161 -7.74 -0.08 11.01
CA ALA A 161 -7.33 -1.19 10.17
C ALA A 161 -8.17 -2.42 10.45
N LEU A 162 -8.34 -3.28 9.45
CA LEU A 162 -9.02 -4.56 9.64
C LEU A 162 -8.17 -5.46 10.53
N SER A 163 -8.78 -5.99 11.60
CA SER A 163 -8.14 -7.00 12.43
C SER A 163 -8.27 -8.38 11.78
N SER A 164 -7.16 -9.12 11.73
CA SER A 164 -7.14 -10.53 11.34
C SER A 164 -7.09 -11.42 12.59
N SER A 165 -7.89 -12.49 12.62
CA SER A 165 -7.77 -13.56 13.62
C SER A 165 -6.82 -14.69 13.19
N LYS A 166 -6.18 -14.55 12.02
CA LYS A 166 -5.27 -15.56 11.47
C LYS A 166 -3.94 -15.55 12.21
N THR A 167 -3.22 -16.67 12.11
CA THR A 167 -1.87 -16.80 12.65
C THR A 167 -0.91 -15.93 11.85
N ALA A 168 -0.03 -15.21 12.54
CA ALA A 168 1.03 -14.47 11.85
C ALA A 168 2.02 -15.45 11.18
N PRO A 169 2.50 -15.17 9.95
CA PRO A 169 3.49 -15.95 9.21
C PRO A 169 4.71 -16.41 10.02
N ASP A 170 5.28 -15.53 10.84
CA ASP A 170 6.44 -15.80 11.69
C ASP A 170 6.16 -16.76 12.86
N LYS A 171 4.87 -17.01 13.14
CA LYS A 171 4.40 -17.93 14.20
C LYS A 171 3.79 -19.21 13.63
N MET A 172 3.92 -19.44 12.33
CA MET A 172 3.44 -20.68 11.71
C MET A 172 4.26 -21.88 12.21
N THR A 173 3.58 -23.00 12.44
CA THR A 173 4.16 -24.25 12.95
C THR A 173 3.63 -25.45 12.18
N ALA A 174 4.20 -26.64 12.42
CA ALA A 174 3.71 -27.89 11.81
C ALA A 174 2.25 -28.22 12.16
N SER A 175 1.70 -27.65 13.25
CA SER A 175 0.30 -27.79 13.65
C SER A 175 -0.64 -26.76 13.00
N THR A 176 -0.12 -25.80 12.23
CA THR A 176 -0.98 -24.83 11.53
C THR A 176 -1.78 -25.53 10.44
N GLU A 177 -3.10 -25.41 10.50
CA GLU A 177 -4.00 -26.10 9.58
C GLU A 177 -3.93 -25.56 8.15
N LYS A 178 -4.01 -26.45 7.16
CA LYS A 178 -4.17 -26.10 5.74
C LYS A 178 -5.66 -25.89 5.42
N PRO A 179 -6.01 -25.05 4.42
CA PRO A 179 -5.08 -24.33 3.54
C PRO A 179 -4.57 -23.02 4.16
N TYR A 180 -3.26 -22.76 4.04
CA TYR A 180 -2.60 -21.63 4.72
C TYR A 180 -3.17 -20.25 4.37
N PHE A 181 -3.76 -20.05 3.18
CA PHE A 181 -4.39 -18.77 2.84
C PHE A 181 -5.62 -18.44 3.72
N GLN A 182 -6.20 -19.42 4.42
CA GLN A 182 -7.31 -19.23 5.36
C GLN A 182 -6.83 -19.06 6.80
N THR A 183 -5.71 -19.68 7.17
CA THR A 183 -5.25 -19.79 8.57
C THR A 183 -4.06 -18.90 8.90
N VAL A 184 -3.31 -18.45 7.89
CA VAL A 184 -2.13 -17.59 8.02
C VAL A 184 -2.39 -16.23 7.39
N GLU A 185 -2.04 -15.17 8.10
CA GLU A 185 -2.18 -13.79 7.65
C GLU A 185 -1.22 -13.51 6.47
N GLY A 186 -1.64 -12.69 5.52
CA GLY A 186 -0.78 -12.28 4.40
C GLY A 186 -0.47 -13.36 3.36
N VAL A 187 -0.64 -14.65 3.67
CA VAL A 187 -0.45 -15.74 2.73
C VAL A 187 -1.59 -15.78 1.74
N GLY A 188 -1.26 -15.64 0.46
CA GLY A 188 -2.23 -15.72 -0.60
C GLY A 188 -2.42 -17.13 -1.16
N LYS A 189 -3.42 -17.31 -2.05
CA LYS A 189 -3.74 -18.64 -2.60
C LYS A 189 -2.58 -19.27 -3.36
N LEU A 190 -1.96 -18.52 -4.27
CA LEU A 190 -0.84 -19.00 -5.08
C LEU A 190 0.39 -19.34 -4.23
N LEU A 191 0.67 -18.52 -3.21
CA LEU A 191 1.74 -18.82 -2.27
C LEU A 191 1.41 -20.07 -1.45
N ALA A 192 0.19 -20.17 -0.92
CA ALA A 192 -0.24 -21.35 -0.17
C ALA A 192 -0.15 -22.66 -0.95
N GLU A 193 -0.42 -22.63 -2.27
CA GLU A 193 -0.25 -23.78 -3.17
C GLU A 193 1.22 -24.18 -3.36
N ALA A 194 2.14 -23.21 -3.23
CA ALA A 194 3.59 -23.44 -3.36
C ALA A 194 4.27 -23.84 -2.04
N LEU A 195 3.59 -23.72 -0.89
CA LEU A 195 4.15 -24.07 0.43
C LEU A 195 3.87 -25.54 0.75
N GLU A 196 4.92 -26.35 0.86
CA GLU A 196 4.81 -27.74 1.31
C GLU A 196 4.82 -27.80 2.83
N THR A 197 5.76 -27.09 3.45
CA THR A 197 6.08 -27.07 4.88
C THR A 197 6.07 -25.65 5.47
N PRO A 198 5.96 -25.51 6.80
CA PRO A 198 6.09 -24.21 7.45
C PRO A 198 7.46 -23.53 7.24
N GLU A 199 8.51 -24.34 7.16
CA GLU A 199 9.89 -23.88 6.94
C GLU A 199 10.05 -23.14 5.61
N ASP A 200 9.30 -23.52 4.59
CA ASP A 200 9.31 -22.84 3.27
C ASP A 200 8.96 -21.36 3.41
N LEU A 201 7.94 -21.04 4.22
CA LEU A 201 7.56 -19.64 4.45
C LEU A 201 8.61 -18.90 5.27
N GLN A 202 9.20 -19.55 6.28
CA GLN A 202 10.26 -18.93 7.09
C GLN A 202 11.46 -18.55 6.23
N ASN A 203 11.85 -19.42 5.28
CA ASN A 203 12.92 -19.14 4.33
C ASN A 203 12.58 -17.96 3.43
N ILE A 204 11.35 -17.91 2.89
CA ILE A 204 10.87 -16.78 2.08
C ILE A 204 10.93 -15.47 2.88
N LEU A 205 10.48 -15.47 4.14
CA LEU A 205 10.48 -14.26 4.98
C LEU A 205 11.88 -13.68 5.21
N GLN A 206 12.91 -14.53 5.25
CA GLN A 206 14.30 -14.11 5.44
C GLN A 206 14.93 -13.57 4.16
N GLU A 207 14.70 -14.24 3.02
CA GLU A 207 15.24 -13.84 1.73
C GLU A 207 14.11 -13.76 0.69
N ALA A 208 13.91 -12.55 0.15
CA ALA A 208 12.94 -12.35 -0.93
C ALA A 208 13.30 -13.28 -2.09
N PRO A 209 12.37 -14.12 -2.58
CA PRO A 209 12.67 -14.98 -3.69
C PRO A 209 13.03 -14.12 -4.91
N LYS A 210 14.09 -14.50 -5.62
CA LYS A 210 14.47 -13.82 -6.87
C LYS A 210 13.31 -13.92 -7.85
N ILE A 211 12.67 -12.78 -8.13
CA ILE A 211 11.56 -12.72 -9.08
C ILE A 211 12.13 -12.96 -10.48
N HIS A 212 11.69 -14.04 -11.12
CA HIS A 212 12.00 -14.32 -12.52
C HIS A 212 10.84 -13.88 -13.40
N LEU A 213 11.00 -12.78 -14.12
CA LEU A 213 10.05 -12.38 -15.15
C LEU A 213 10.39 -13.10 -16.47
N TYR A 214 9.44 -13.88 -16.96
CA TYR A 214 9.57 -14.55 -18.25
C TYR A 214 8.81 -13.77 -19.30
N ARG A 215 9.53 -13.19 -20.26
CA ARG A 215 8.93 -12.68 -21.51
C ARG A 215 9.20 -13.71 -22.59
N LYS A 216 8.14 -14.32 -23.13
CA LYS A 216 8.13 -15.23 -24.31
C LYS A 216 9.53 -15.75 -24.71
N LYS A 217 10.03 -16.74 -23.96
CA LYS A 217 11.27 -17.51 -24.18
C LYS A 217 12.64 -16.90 -23.84
N GLU A 218 12.74 -15.74 -23.18
CA GLU A 218 14.04 -15.30 -22.62
C GLU A 218 13.87 -14.80 -21.17
N LYS A 219 14.78 -15.26 -20.28
CA LYS A 219 14.86 -14.81 -18.87
C LYS A 219 15.45 -13.39 -18.87
N LEU A 220 14.68 -12.42 -18.37
CA LEU A 220 15.22 -11.11 -18.01
C LEU A 220 15.62 -11.17 -16.53
N PHE A 221 16.92 -10.98 -16.26
CA PHE A 221 17.43 -10.78 -14.91
C PHE A 221 17.42 -9.28 -14.62
N TYR A 222 16.97 -8.90 -13.42
CA TYR A 222 17.40 -7.68 -12.74
C TYR A 222 18.18 -8.11 -11.51
#